data_AF-A0A960L4C0-F1
#
_entry.id   AF-A0A960L4C0-F1
#
_cell.length_a   1.000
_cell.length_b   1.000
_cell.length_c   1.000
_cell.angle_alpha   90.00
_cell.angle_beta   90.00
_cell.angle_gamma   90.00
#
_symmetry.space_group_name_H-M   'P 1'
#
loop_
_entity.id
_entity.type
_entity.pdbx_description
1 polymer ?
#
loop_
_entity_poly.entity_id
_entity_poly.type
_entity_poly.pdbx_seq_one_letter_code
_entity_poly.pdbx_strand_id
1 'polypeptide(L)'
;GLAFGLDGLLYLLGEDGGAFLEILAPGDGALVADLDLGVDVGAIDSLTPLPGTGDFLAAASGQLWRLDPTVPSLTLFASLELGTVGDLVALSYRPLDIAAVTTTITGVVEDPFVGPLDDIEVHFLGVTTSTAPDGTFTFPDVVVPVAKIRVQAIDYGTGESTVSPAIDPVPGGVTDVGTLEIIGGGG
;
A
#
# COMPACT_ATOMS: atom_id res chain seq x y z
N GLY A 1 -2.04 -3.05 17.75
CA GLY A 1 -1.77 -2.91 16.30
C GLY A 1 -3.04 -3.13 15.49
N LEU A 2 -3.18 -2.48 14.33
CA LEU A 2 -4.39 -2.53 13.48
C LEU A 2 -4.00 -2.77 12.01
N ALA A 3 -4.69 -3.67 11.30
CA ALA A 3 -4.47 -3.93 9.88
C ALA A 3 -5.73 -4.40 9.15
N PHE A 4 -5.81 -4.17 7.84
CA PHE A 4 -6.82 -4.80 6.98
C PHE A 4 -6.32 -6.15 6.45
N GLY A 5 -7.17 -7.16 6.51
CA GLY A 5 -6.91 -8.47 5.89
C GLY A 5 -7.23 -8.49 4.40
N LEU A 6 -6.81 -9.55 3.72
CA LEU A 6 -7.12 -9.80 2.30
C LEU A 6 -8.60 -10.10 2.06
N ASP A 7 -9.31 -10.50 3.12
CA ASP A 7 -10.76 -10.70 3.17
C ASP A 7 -11.56 -9.39 3.32
N GLY A 8 -10.86 -8.25 3.48
CA GLY A 8 -11.47 -6.95 3.71
C GLY A 8 -11.92 -6.72 5.15
N LEU A 9 -11.66 -7.64 6.08
CA LEU A 9 -11.95 -7.45 7.50
C LEU A 9 -10.87 -6.61 8.17
N LEU A 10 -11.23 -5.99 9.29
CA LEU A 10 -10.33 -5.19 10.11
C LEU A 10 -9.85 -6.04 11.30
N TYR A 11 -8.54 -6.15 11.45
CA TYR A 11 -7.88 -6.96 12.47
C TYR A 11 -7.22 -6.06 13.50
N LEU A 12 -7.62 -6.19 14.76
CA LEU A 12 -7.07 -5.46 15.91
C LEU A 12 -6.35 -6.45 16.82
N LEU A 13 -5.02 -6.32 16.88
CA LEU A 13 -4.18 -7.08 17.79
C LEU A 13 -3.90 -6.24 19.04
N GLY A 14 -4.31 -6.71 20.21
CA GLY A 14 -4.15 -6.03 21.49
C GLY A 14 -3.48 -6.90 22.55
N GLU A 15 -3.34 -6.36 23.75
CA GLU A 15 -2.82 -7.04 24.93
C GLU A 15 -3.66 -6.67 26.16
N ASP A 16 -4.15 -7.66 26.90
CA ASP A 16 -4.79 -7.52 28.22
C ASP A 16 -4.50 -8.74 29.08
N GLY A 17 -3.32 -8.77 29.72
CA GLY A 17 -2.84 -9.96 30.44
C GLY A 17 -2.44 -11.14 29.53
N GLY A 18 -2.39 -10.88 28.22
CA GLY A 18 -2.10 -11.81 27.13
C GLY A 18 -2.49 -11.17 25.80
N ALA A 19 -1.88 -11.63 24.70
CA ALA A 19 -2.20 -11.12 23.37
C ALA A 19 -3.55 -11.64 22.89
N PHE A 20 -4.38 -10.76 22.32
CA PHE A 20 -5.67 -11.11 21.75
C PHE A 20 -5.86 -10.49 20.36
N LEU A 21 -6.67 -11.13 19.52
CA LEU A 21 -7.02 -10.66 18.18
C LEU A 21 -8.54 -10.50 18.06
N GLU A 22 -8.97 -9.27 17.86
CA GLU A 22 -10.35 -8.95 17.46
C GLU A 22 -10.43 -8.80 15.94
N ILE A 23 -11.49 -9.36 15.36
CA ILE A 23 -11.82 -9.24 13.94
C ILE A 23 -13.12 -8.46 13.85
N LEU A 24 -13.11 -7.36 13.10
CA LEU A 24 -14.19 -6.40 13.02
C LEU A 24 -14.68 -6.28 11.57
N ALA A 25 -16.00 -6.13 11.40
CA ALA A 25 -16.59 -5.76 10.13
C ALA A 25 -16.28 -4.28 9.83
N PRO A 26 -15.74 -3.93 8.66
CA PRO A 26 -15.28 -2.57 8.40
C PRO A 26 -16.41 -1.54 8.24
N GLY A 27 -17.64 -1.99 7.94
CA GLY A 27 -18.77 -1.10 7.66
C GLY A 27 -19.40 -0.48 8.92
N ASP A 28 -19.52 -1.28 9.98
CA ASP A 28 -20.20 -0.90 11.23
C ASP A 28 -19.35 -1.14 12.48
N GLY A 29 -18.15 -1.72 12.33
CA GLY A 29 -17.27 -2.07 13.44
C GLY A 29 -17.77 -3.25 14.27
N ALA A 30 -18.73 -4.05 13.77
CA ALA A 30 -19.25 -5.18 14.52
C ALA A 30 -18.15 -6.24 14.76
N LEU A 31 -18.08 -6.74 15.99
CA LEU A 31 -17.19 -7.85 16.36
C LEU A 31 -17.61 -9.14 15.66
N VAL A 32 -16.75 -9.63 14.79
CA VAL A 32 -16.89 -10.89 14.04
C VAL A 32 -16.32 -12.04 14.86
N ALA A 33 -15.12 -11.86 15.43
CA ALA A 33 -14.46 -12.84 16.26
C ALA A 33 -13.53 -12.16 17.28
N ASP A 34 -13.30 -12.85 18.38
CA ASP A 34 -12.36 -12.49 19.44
C ASP A 34 -11.57 -13.74 19.81
N LEU A 35 -10.24 -13.67 19.67
CA LEU A 35 -9.34 -14.81 19.76
C LEU A 35 -8.23 -14.53 20.77
N ASP A 36 -8.17 -15.36 21.80
CA ASP A 36 -7.02 -15.41 22.72
C ASP A 36 -5.85 -16.15 22.05
N LEU A 37 -4.70 -15.48 21.96
CA LEU A 37 -3.49 -16.03 21.33
C LEU A 37 -2.62 -16.80 22.33
N GLY A 38 -2.94 -16.77 23.63
CA GLY A 38 -2.33 -17.59 24.67
C GLY A 38 -0.84 -17.32 24.90
N VAL A 39 -0.35 -16.16 24.45
CA VAL A 39 1.05 -15.74 24.57
C VAL A 39 1.15 -14.32 25.09
N ASP A 40 2.12 -14.09 25.95
CA ASP A 40 2.53 -12.76 26.36
C ASP A 40 3.70 -12.34 25.47
N VAL A 41 3.43 -11.35 24.61
CA VAL A 41 4.43 -10.77 23.69
C VAL A 41 4.79 -9.34 24.07
N GLY A 42 4.26 -8.86 25.21
CA GLY A 42 4.33 -7.46 25.63
C GLY A 42 3.51 -6.51 24.74
N ALA A 43 3.81 -5.22 24.88
CA ALA A 43 3.08 -4.17 24.18
C ALA A 43 3.17 -4.32 22.65
N ILE A 44 2.01 -4.34 21.99
CA ILE A 44 1.89 -4.43 20.53
C ILE A 44 2.03 -3.04 19.90
N ASP A 45 3.14 -2.79 19.23
CA ASP A 45 3.43 -1.51 18.57
C ASP A 45 2.70 -1.38 17.23
N SER A 46 2.74 -2.43 16.40
CA SER A 46 2.17 -2.38 15.05
C SER A 46 1.73 -3.74 14.53
N LEU A 47 0.89 -3.72 13.49
CA LEU A 47 0.42 -4.90 12.75
C LEU A 47 0.41 -4.55 11.26
N THR A 48 0.91 -5.46 10.41
CA THR A 48 0.92 -5.26 8.96
C THR A 48 0.62 -6.60 8.26
N PRO A 49 -0.20 -6.63 7.20
CA PRO A 49 -0.47 -7.87 6.49
C PRO A 49 0.77 -8.35 5.73
N LEU A 50 0.99 -9.66 5.71
CA LEU A 50 2.02 -10.30 4.90
C LEU A 50 1.44 -10.59 3.49
N PRO A 51 1.96 -9.96 2.43
CA PRO A 51 1.41 -10.13 1.09
C PRO A 51 1.45 -11.60 0.65
N GLY A 52 0.34 -12.08 0.09
CA GLY A 52 0.25 -13.40 -0.56
C GLY A 52 0.07 -14.59 0.37
N THR A 53 0.14 -14.44 1.69
CA THR A 53 -0.05 -15.56 2.63
C THR A 53 -1.33 -15.47 3.45
N GLY A 54 -1.89 -14.27 3.64
CA GLY A 54 -3.03 -14.05 4.53
C GLY A 54 -2.64 -13.89 6.01
N ASP A 55 -1.35 -13.98 6.33
CA ASP A 55 -0.84 -13.76 7.67
C ASP A 55 -0.61 -12.26 7.95
N PHE A 56 -0.23 -11.96 9.18
CA PHE A 56 0.25 -10.65 9.59
C PHE A 56 1.62 -10.74 10.25
N LEU A 57 2.37 -9.63 10.20
CA LEU A 57 3.51 -9.39 11.07
C LEU A 57 3.11 -8.36 12.12
N ALA A 58 3.27 -8.73 13.38
CA ALA A 58 3.15 -7.87 14.52
C ALA A 58 4.53 -7.49 15.03
N ALA A 59 4.71 -6.25 15.46
CA ALA A 59 5.88 -5.85 16.20
C ALA A 59 5.52 -5.65 17.67
N ALA A 60 6.28 -6.30 18.55
CA ALA A 60 6.05 -6.23 19.99
C ALA A 60 7.37 -6.46 20.74
N SER A 61 7.66 -5.61 21.74
CA SER A 61 8.84 -5.73 22.61
C SER A 61 10.17 -5.94 21.88
N GLY A 62 10.39 -5.23 20.75
CA GLY A 62 11.61 -5.36 19.96
C GLY A 62 11.73 -6.70 19.21
N GLN A 63 10.62 -7.38 18.98
CA GLN A 63 10.54 -8.61 18.20
C GLN A 63 9.47 -8.47 17.12
N LEU A 64 9.65 -9.24 16.04
CA LEU A 64 8.65 -9.43 15.01
C LEU A 64 8.02 -10.81 15.22
N TRP A 65 6.70 -10.83 15.26
CA TRP A 65 5.88 -12.01 15.43
C TRP A 65 5.03 -12.21 14.18
N ARG A 66 4.92 -13.45 13.71
CA ARG A 66 3.98 -13.81 12.65
C ARG A 66 2.68 -14.30 13.28
N LEU A 67 1.57 -13.70 12.85
CA LEU A 67 0.21 -14.04 13.24
C LEU A 67 -0.49 -14.73 12.07
N ASP A 68 -0.93 -15.97 12.27
CA ASP A 68 -1.87 -16.65 11.38
C ASP A 68 -3.29 -16.39 11.94
N PRO A 69 -4.16 -15.65 11.24
CA PRO A 69 -5.51 -15.38 11.74
C PRO A 69 -6.43 -16.61 11.71
N THR A 70 -6.09 -17.64 10.93
CA THR A 70 -6.86 -18.88 10.83
C THR A 70 -6.51 -19.86 11.94
N VAL A 71 -5.30 -19.75 12.48
CA VAL A 71 -4.79 -20.52 13.62
C VAL A 71 -4.28 -19.51 14.65
N PRO A 72 -5.10 -19.11 15.66
CA PRO A 72 -4.82 -17.99 16.57
C PRO A 72 -3.55 -18.22 17.38
N SER A 73 -2.43 -17.89 16.77
CA SER A 73 -1.10 -18.18 17.28
C SER A 73 -0.14 -17.11 16.77
N LEU A 74 0.71 -16.65 17.68
CA LEU A 74 1.87 -15.82 17.33
C LEU A 74 3.11 -16.70 17.41
N THR A 75 3.91 -16.63 16.36
CA THR A 75 5.21 -17.32 16.30
C THR A 75 6.30 -16.29 16.11
N LEU A 76 7.41 -16.43 16.84
CA LEU A 76 8.54 -15.51 16.70
C LEU A 76 9.07 -15.60 15.26
N PHE A 77 9.03 -14.48 14.54
CA PHE A 77 9.52 -14.37 13.18
C PHE A 77 10.97 -13.88 13.15
N ALA A 78 11.28 -12.82 13.90
CA ALA A 78 12.62 -12.26 14.02
C ALA A 78 12.81 -11.48 15.33
N SER A 79 14.05 -11.42 15.84
CA SER A 79 14.41 -10.50 16.93
C SER A 79 15.03 -9.22 16.36
N LEU A 80 14.63 -8.05 16.89
CA LEU A 80 15.18 -6.73 16.55
C LEU A 80 16.19 -6.24 17.60
N GLU A 81 16.52 -7.05 18.61
CA GLU A 81 17.37 -6.69 19.75
C GLU A 81 18.79 -6.22 19.38
N LEU A 82 19.20 -6.38 18.12
CA LEU A 82 20.48 -5.89 17.60
C LEU A 82 20.25 -4.79 16.56
N GLY A 83 20.03 -3.55 17.01
CA GLY A 83 20.35 -2.37 16.19
C GLY A 83 19.26 -1.33 15.96
N THR A 84 18.14 -1.33 16.69
CA THR A 84 17.15 -0.25 16.58
C THR A 84 17.55 0.95 17.45
N VAL A 85 17.58 2.14 16.85
CA VAL A 85 17.68 3.43 17.56
C VAL A 85 16.30 4.06 17.54
N GLY A 86 15.67 4.25 18.70
CA GLY A 86 14.33 4.82 18.85
C GLY A 86 13.20 3.78 18.91
N ASP A 87 11.96 4.28 18.95
CA ASP A 87 10.75 3.46 19.02
C ASP A 87 10.29 3.02 17.62
N LEU A 88 9.80 1.78 17.50
CA LEU A 88 9.23 1.27 16.26
C LEU A 88 7.77 1.75 16.13
N VAL A 89 7.56 2.80 15.36
CA VAL A 89 6.22 3.42 15.21
C VAL A 89 5.36 2.72 14.16
N ALA A 90 5.98 2.14 13.14
CA ALA A 90 5.26 1.48 12.05
C ALA A 90 6.10 0.39 11.39
N LEU A 91 5.44 -0.72 11.03
CA LEU A 91 6.01 -1.78 10.21
C LEU A 91 5.37 -1.75 8.83
N SER A 92 6.19 -1.56 7.79
CA SER A 92 5.79 -1.90 6.43
C SER A 92 6.58 -3.13 6.01
N TYR A 93 5.88 -4.22 5.71
CA TYR A 93 6.53 -5.39 5.15
C TYR A 93 6.55 -5.28 3.63
N ARG A 94 7.72 -5.54 3.06
CA ARG A 94 7.93 -5.58 1.62
C ARG A 94 8.69 -6.86 1.26
N PRO A 95 8.09 -7.80 0.52
CA PRO A 95 8.82 -8.92 -0.03
C PRO A 95 9.92 -8.42 -0.97
N LEU A 96 11.18 -8.84 -0.74
CA LEU A 96 12.32 -8.55 -1.62
C LEU A 96 12.56 -9.66 -2.65
N ASP A 97 11.83 -10.76 -2.55
CA ASP A 97 11.90 -11.95 -3.41
C ASP A 97 11.12 -11.79 -4.73
N ILE A 98 10.26 -10.77 -4.84
CA ILE A 98 9.70 -10.36 -6.12
C ILE A 98 10.76 -9.53 -6.85
N ALA A 99 11.34 -10.12 -7.89
CA ALA A 99 12.31 -9.44 -8.74
C ALA A 99 11.70 -8.13 -9.27
N ALA A 100 12.36 -7.00 -9.00
CA ALA A 100 11.97 -5.73 -9.58
C ALA A 100 11.98 -5.84 -11.11
N VAL A 101 11.00 -5.22 -11.75
CA VAL A 101 10.88 -5.23 -13.20
C VAL A 101 11.11 -3.81 -13.72
N THR A 102 11.83 -3.69 -14.83
CA THR A 102 11.94 -2.42 -15.55
C THR A 102 10.75 -2.33 -16.51
N THR A 103 10.08 -1.20 -16.59
CA THR A 103 9.02 -0.93 -17.57
C THR A 103 9.05 0.55 -17.97
N THR A 104 8.51 0.88 -19.13
CA THR A 104 8.09 2.25 -19.45
C THR A 104 6.64 2.43 -19.01
N ILE A 105 6.30 3.50 -18.30
CA ILE A 105 4.89 3.81 -17.96
C ILE A 105 4.37 4.88 -18.92
N THR A 106 3.18 4.68 -19.47
CA THR A 106 2.49 5.66 -20.32
C THR A 106 1.05 5.85 -19.88
N GLY A 107 0.45 6.97 -20.26
CA GLY A 107 -0.98 7.21 -20.10
C GLY A 107 -1.37 8.54 -20.72
N VAL A 108 -2.64 8.91 -20.56
CA VAL A 108 -3.20 10.19 -21.02
C VAL A 108 -3.90 10.86 -19.84
N VAL A 109 -3.75 12.17 -19.70
CA VAL A 109 -4.61 12.97 -18.82
C VAL A 109 -5.57 13.76 -19.68
N GLU A 110 -6.87 13.69 -19.36
CA GLU A 110 -7.90 14.41 -20.08
C GLU A 110 -8.95 15.02 -19.14
N ASP A 111 -9.55 16.10 -19.61
CA ASP A 111 -10.81 16.60 -19.11
C ASP A 111 -11.94 15.97 -19.94
N PRO A 112 -12.93 15.29 -19.32
CA PRO A 112 -14.02 14.64 -20.05
C PRO A 112 -14.89 15.63 -20.87
N PHE A 113 -14.78 16.93 -20.62
CA PHE A 113 -15.52 18.00 -21.31
C PHE A 113 -14.66 18.77 -22.33
N VAL A 114 -13.34 18.87 -22.11
CA VAL A 114 -12.45 19.73 -22.92
C VAL A 114 -11.47 18.92 -23.77
N GLY A 115 -11.20 17.67 -23.41
CA GLY A 115 -10.25 16.78 -24.07
C GLY A 115 -8.90 16.73 -23.37
N PRO A 116 -7.81 16.38 -24.08
CA PRO A 116 -6.50 16.17 -23.47
C PRO A 116 -5.97 17.43 -22.80
N LEU A 117 -5.33 17.26 -21.65
CA LEU A 117 -4.76 18.36 -20.86
C LEU A 117 -3.24 18.40 -21.00
N ASP A 118 -2.72 19.55 -21.45
CA ASP A 118 -1.29 19.86 -21.53
C ASP A 118 -0.75 20.32 -20.17
N ASP A 119 0.56 20.15 -19.96
CA ASP A 119 1.30 20.64 -18.78
C ASP A 119 0.75 20.18 -17.41
N ILE A 120 0.12 19.00 -17.35
CA ILE A 120 -0.32 18.38 -16.10
C ILE A 120 0.84 17.62 -15.47
N GLU A 121 1.14 17.88 -14.19
CA GLU A 121 2.20 17.16 -13.48
C GLU A 121 1.72 15.75 -13.11
N VAL A 122 2.50 14.74 -13.50
CA VAL A 122 2.26 13.33 -13.20
C VAL A 122 3.37 12.82 -12.31
N HIS A 123 3.00 12.11 -11.24
CA HIS A 123 3.90 11.60 -10.21
C HIS A 123 3.89 10.07 -10.18
N PHE A 124 5.09 9.49 -10.08
CA PHE A 124 5.30 8.05 -9.86
C PHE A 124 6.50 7.81 -8.94
N LEU A 125 6.25 7.27 -7.73
CA LEU A 125 7.29 6.89 -6.75
C LEU A 125 8.38 7.96 -6.51
N GLY A 126 7.99 9.24 -6.45
CA GLY A 126 8.91 10.36 -6.23
C GLY A 126 9.60 10.90 -7.49
N VAL A 127 9.31 10.34 -8.66
CA VAL A 127 9.67 10.91 -9.97
C VAL A 127 8.48 11.66 -10.53
N THR A 128 8.73 12.74 -11.26
CA THR A 128 7.69 13.58 -11.87
C THR A 128 7.95 13.79 -13.36
N THR A 129 6.88 13.98 -14.13
CA THR A 129 6.89 14.37 -15.54
C THR A 129 5.67 15.26 -15.82
N SER A 130 5.61 15.90 -16.98
CA SER A 130 4.43 16.66 -17.43
C SER A 130 3.79 16.01 -18.64
N THR A 131 2.48 16.17 -18.81
CA THR A 131 1.80 15.80 -20.05
C THR A 131 2.24 16.69 -21.21
N ALA A 132 2.22 16.12 -22.42
CA ALA A 132 2.41 16.83 -23.68
C ALA A 132 1.08 17.46 -24.15
N PRO A 133 1.06 18.26 -25.25
CA PRO A 133 -0.16 18.90 -25.74
C PRO A 133 -1.29 17.96 -26.19
N ASP A 134 -1.00 16.68 -26.38
CA ASP A 134 -1.98 15.64 -26.66
C ASP A 134 -2.43 14.88 -25.39
N GLY A 135 -2.07 15.39 -24.21
CA GLY A 135 -2.41 14.82 -22.90
C GLY A 135 -1.55 13.61 -22.52
N THR A 136 -0.65 13.16 -23.40
CA THR A 136 0.16 11.96 -23.14
C THR A 136 1.29 12.26 -22.16
N PHE A 137 1.65 11.28 -21.34
CA PHE A 137 2.87 11.32 -20.53
C PHE A 137 3.64 10.01 -20.66
N THR A 138 4.94 10.04 -20.32
CA THR A 138 5.79 8.85 -20.33
C THR A 138 6.84 8.91 -19.22
N PHE A 139 7.00 7.81 -18.48
CA PHE A 139 8.14 7.55 -17.61
C PHE A 139 9.01 6.45 -18.22
N PRO A 140 10.16 6.77 -18.82
CA PRO A 140 11.02 5.76 -19.43
C PRO A 140 11.77 4.95 -18.37
N ASP A 141 11.93 3.64 -18.63
CA ASP A 141 12.83 2.73 -17.91
C ASP A 141 12.71 2.76 -16.38
N VAL A 142 11.50 2.90 -15.86
CA VAL A 142 11.27 2.89 -14.41
C VAL A 142 11.41 1.48 -13.86
N VAL A 143 12.24 1.37 -12.81
CA VAL A 143 12.36 0.14 -12.03
C VAL A 143 11.22 0.11 -11.04
N VAL A 144 10.34 -0.88 -11.18
CA VAL A 144 9.15 -1.06 -10.35
C VAL A 144 9.35 -2.26 -9.44
N PRO A 145 9.57 -2.01 -8.14
CA PRO A 145 9.88 -3.06 -7.18
C PRO A 145 8.64 -3.71 -6.53
N VAL A 146 7.45 -3.64 -7.14
CA VAL A 146 6.17 -4.07 -6.51
C VAL A 146 5.11 -4.57 -7.50
N ALA A 147 4.14 -5.32 -6.96
CA ALA A 147 3.11 -6.07 -7.68
C ALA A 147 2.02 -5.22 -8.37
N LYS A 148 1.90 -3.90 -8.14
CA LYS A 148 1.04 -3.02 -8.93
C LYS A 148 1.61 -1.60 -9.01
N ILE A 149 1.38 -0.92 -10.12
CA ILE A 149 1.70 0.49 -10.39
C ILE A 149 0.45 1.34 -10.20
N ARG A 150 0.63 2.54 -9.65
CA ARG A 150 -0.31 3.66 -9.76
C ARG A 150 0.47 4.93 -10.06
N VAL A 151 -0.11 5.82 -10.86
CA VAL A 151 0.38 7.17 -11.06
C VAL A 151 -0.66 8.18 -10.60
N GLN A 152 -0.21 9.34 -10.15
CA GLN A 152 -1.07 10.45 -9.76
C GLN A 152 -0.87 11.61 -10.72
N ALA A 153 -1.95 12.16 -11.26
CA ALA A 153 -1.91 13.42 -12.02
C ALA A 153 -2.47 14.55 -11.15
N ILE A 154 -1.84 15.73 -11.20
CA ILE A 154 -2.20 16.92 -10.43
C ILE A 154 -2.22 18.12 -11.36
N ASP A 155 -3.36 18.81 -11.43
CA ASP A 155 -3.48 20.10 -12.07
C ASP A 155 -3.31 21.20 -11.01
N TYR A 156 -2.16 21.87 -11.01
CA TYR A 156 -1.88 22.95 -10.06
C TYR A 156 -2.65 24.25 -10.37
N GLY A 157 -3.17 24.41 -11.58
CA GLY A 157 -4.01 25.55 -11.94
C GLY A 157 -5.36 25.50 -11.24
N THR A 158 -5.89 24.30 -11.02
CA THR A 158 -7.22 24.06 -10.43
C THR A 158 -7.16 23.49 -9.01
N GLY A 159 -6.04 22.86 -8.65
CA GLY A 159 -5.88 22.10 -7.42
C GLY A 159 -6.49 20.70 -7.47
N GLU A 160 -6.96 20.25 -8.64
CA GLU A 160 -7.53 18.92 -8.81
C GLU A 160 -6.45 17.85 -8.96
N SER A 161 -6.80 16.62 -8.58
CA SER A 161 -5.92 15.46 -8.79
C SER A 161 -6.69 14.18 -8.95
N THR A 162 -6.09 13.22 -9.65
CA THR A 162 -6.64 11.88 -9.86
C THR A 162 -5.54 10.83 -9.79
N VAL A 163 -5.90 9.59 -9.53
CA VAL A 163 -4.97 8.46 -9.37
C VAL A 163 -5.41 7.33 -10.28
N SER A 164 -4.48 6.77 -11.04
CA SER A 164 -4.77 5.64 -11.93
C SER A 164 -5.24 4.39 -11.16
N PRO A 165 -5.92 3.45 -11.84
CA PRO A 165 -6.11 2.11 -11.30
C PRO A 165 -4.78 1.44 -10.95
N ALA A 166 -4.83 0.48 -10.03
CA ALA A 166 -3.68 -0.36 -9.71
C ALA A 166 -3.52 -1.45 -10.79
N ILE A 167 -2.44 -1.40 -11.56
CA ILE A 167 -2.19 -2.34 -12.66
C ILE A 167 -0.86 -3.07 -12.52
N ASP A 168 -0.77 -4.28 -13.05
CA ASP A 168 0.47 -5.05 -13.00
C ASP A 168 1.51 -4.46 -13.99
N PRO A 169 2.79 -4.31 -13.61
CA PRO A 169 3.83 -3.85 -14.51
C PRO A 169 4.08 -4.85 -15.64
N VAL A 170 4.36 -4.37 -16.84
CA VAL A 170 4.80 -5.17 -18.00
C VAL A 170 6.33 -5.23 -18.02
N PRO A 171 6.97 -6.36 -17.65
CA PRO A 171 8.42 -6.44 -17.54
C PRO A 171 9.11 -6.26 -18.91
N GLY A 172 10.04 -5.31 -18.98
CA GLY A 172 10.75 -4.93 -20.21
C GLY A 172 9.88 -4.26 -21.27
N GLY A 173 8.62 -3.94 -20.96
CA GLY A 173 7.64 -3.45 -21.91
C GLY A 173 7.07 -2.08 -21.54
N VAL A 174 5.86 -1.83 -22.04
CA VAL A 174 5.08 -0.61 -21.76
C VAL A 174 3.92 -0.98 -20.85
N THR A 175 3.86 -0.32 -19.70
CA THR A 175 2.74 -0.38 -18.76
C THR A 175 1.86 0.84 -19.00
N ASP A 176 0.77 0.64 -19.73
CA ASP A 176 -0.22 1.68 -20.00
C ASP A 176 -1.22 1.77 -18.84
N VAL A 177 -1.25 2.92 -18.16
CA VAL A 177 -2.18 3.18 -17.04
C VAL A 177 -3.55 3.70 -17.52
N GLY A 178 -3.72 3.87 -18.83
CA GLY A 178 -4.92 4.38 -19.45
C GLY A 178 -5.11 5.88 -19.23
N THR A 179 -6.38 6.29 -19.20
CA THR A 179 -6.80 7.68 -19.07
C THR A 179 -6.99 8.07 -17.61
N LEU A 180 -6.45 9.22 -17.23
CA LEU A 180 -6.64 9.89 -15.96
C LEU A 180 -7.54 11.12 -16.18
N GLU A 181 -8.75 11.10 -15.61
CA GLU A 181 -9.71 12.19 -15.76
C GLU A 181 -9.52 13.26 -14.67
N ILE A 182 -9.33 14.52 -15.06
CA ILE A 182 -9.31 15.72 -14.20
C ILE A 182 -10.27 16.76 -14.78
N ILE A 183 -11.09 17.42 -13.96
CA ILE A 183 -11.96 18.48 -14.44
C ILE A 183 -11.14 19.78 -14.48
N GLY A 184 -10.73 20.16 -15.69
CA GLY A 184 -10.09 21.43 -15.93
C GLY A 184 -11.04 22.57 -15.54
N GLY A 185 -10.58 23.45 -14.66
CA GLY A 185 -11.31 24.64 -14.29
C GLY A 185 -11.45 25.52 -15.52
N GLY A 186 -12.64 25.54 -16.12
CA GLY A 186 -12.94 26.35 -17.29
C GLY A 186 -12.64 27.82 -17.02
N GLY A 187 -11.50 28.30 -17.53
CA GLY A 187 -11.07 29.69 -17.53
C GLY A 187 -11.53 30.45 -18.76
#